data_AF-A0A6G8D7S8-F1
#
_entry.id   AF-A0A6G8D7S8-F1
#
_cell.length_a   1.000
_cell.length_b   1.000
_cell.length_c   1.000
_cell.angle_alpha   90.00
_cell.angle_beta   90.00
_cell.angle_gamma   90.00
#
_symmetry.space_group_name_H-M   'P 1'
#
loop_
_entity.id
_entity.type
_entity.pdbx_description
1 polymer ?
#
loop_
_entity_poly.entity_id
_entity_poly.type
_entity_poly.pdbx_seq_one_letter_code
_entity_poly.pdbx_strand_id
1 'polypeptide(L)'
;MIVMALLGGTESDGDAAYLALVKELGASRVRRLFLGYLPDPNERCRRLRLELSGRWPDDIVTLVIGSNTKQEVNTLRQLGVFVCHQYGALTDFYDQLDIKHHDLMVSEQAVKPSHVFSIVEAWSECYLRMQQRRRKMHIHKARMSA
;
A
#
# COMPACT_ATOMS: atom_id res chain seq x y z
N MET A 1 8.15 9.21 -2.14
CA MET A 1 6.83 8.66 -2.45
C MET A 1 6.38 7.67 -1.38
N ILE A 2 5.08 7.65 -1.08
CA ILE A 2 4.44 6.57 -0.31
C ILE A 2 3.76 5.63 -1.30
N VAL A 3 3.96 4.32 -1.12
CA VAL A 3 3.25 3.31 -1.91
C VAL A 3 2.43 2.46 -0.96
N MET A 4 1.14 2.34 -1.23
CA MET A 4 0.20 1.52 -0.50
C MET A 4 -0.36 0.45 -1.44
N ALA A 5 -0.50 -0.78 -0.96
CA ALA A 5 -1.15 -1.85 -1.72
C ALA A 5 -2.41 -2.30 -1.00
N LEU A 6 -3.57 -2.14 -1.65
CA LEU A 6 -4.85 -2.60 -1.14
C LEU A 6 -5.11 -4.05 -1.60
N LEU A 7 -5.29 -4.95 -0.63
CA LEU A 7 -5.48 -6.39 -0.84
C LEU A 7 -6.85 -6.85 -0.36
N GLY A 8 -7.38 -7.90 -0.98
CA GLY A 8 -8.58 -8.61 -0.51
C GLY A 8 -9.91 -7.86 -0.68
N GLY A 9 -9.91 -6.67 -1.29
CA GLY A 9 -11.10 -5.92 -1.64
C GLY A 9 -11.58 -6.17 -3.06
N THR A 10 -12.82 -5.79 -3.33
CA THR A 10 -13.41 -5.73 -4.68
C THR A 10 -12.83 -4.54 -5.46
N GLU A 11 -13.11 -4.48 -6.77
CA GLU A 11 -12.79 -3.29 -7.57
C GLU A 11 -13.46 -2.03 -7.01
N SER A 12 -14.70 -2.16 -6.50
CA SER A 12 -15.44 -1.07 -5.87
C SER A 12 -14.76 -0.57 -4.59
N ASP A 13 -14.18 -1.47 -3.78
CA ASP A 13 -13.40 -1.06 -2.59
C ASP A 13 -12.16 -0.27 -3.01
N GLY A 14 -11.50 -0.72 -4.08
CA GLY A 14 -10.37 -0.02 -4.67
C GLY A 14 -10.72 1.37 -5.20
N ASP A 15 -11.87 1.51 -5.87
CA ASP A 15 -12.38 2.80 -6.34
C ASP A 15 -12.71 3.74 -5.18
N ALA A 16 -13.39 3.23 -4.14
CA ALA A 16 -13.73 4.01 -2.95
C ALA A 16 -12.45 4.52 -2.26
N ALA A 17 -11.47 3.65 -2.06
CA ALA A 17 -10.17 3.99 -1.47
C ALA A 17 -9.43 5.05 -2.32
N TYR A 18 -9.41 4.89 -3.64
CA TYR A 18 -8.80 5.88 -4.54
C TYR A 18 -9.51 7.24 -4.45
N LEU A 19 -10.83 7.27 -4.51
CA LEU A 19 -11.61 8.51 -4.46
C LEU A 19 -11.47 9.22 -3.11
N ALA A 20 -11.41 8.48 -2.00
CA ALA A 20 -11.16 9.04 -0.67
C ALA A 20 -9.79 9.72 -0.58
N LEU A 21 -8.73 9.08 -1.10
CA LEU A 21 -7.40 9.71 -1.19
C LEU A 21 -7.40 10.95 -2.10
N VAL A 22 -8.08 10.89 -3.25
CA VAL A 22 -8.16 12.03 -4.17
C VAL A 22 -8.88 13.21 -3.52
N LYS A 23 -9.95 12.94 -2.78
CA LYS A 23 -10.71 13.97 -2.06
C LYS A 23 -9.86 14.68 -1.01
N GLU A 24 -9.01 13.94 -0.29
CA GLU A 24 -8.16 14.49 0.77
C GLU A 24 -6.89 15.17 0.22
N LEU A 25 -6.19 14.53 -0.71
CA LEU A 25 -4.85 14.93 -1.15
C LEU A 25 -4.84 15.73 -2.45
N GLY A 26 -5.93 15.65 -3.23
CA GLY A 26 -6.01 16.17 -4.59
C GLY A 26 -5.54 15.15 -5.64
N ALA A 27 -6.18 15.18 -6.81
CA ALA A 27 -5.94 14.22 -7.90
C ALA A 27 -4.49 14.21 -8.42
N SER A 28 -3.79 15.35 -8.37
CA SER A 28 -2.39 15.47 -8.80
C SER A 28 -1.41 14.72 -7.88
N ARG A 29 -1.83 14.35 -6.66
CA ARG A 29 -1.00 13.67 -5.67
C ARG A 29 -1.31 12.18 -5.53
N VAL A 30 -2.35 11.68 -6.18
CA VAL A 30 -2.77 10.29 -6.05
C VAL A 30 -2.62 9.59 -7.38
N ARG A 31 -1.79 8.54 -7.39
CA ARG A 31 -1.58 7.68 -8.53
C ARG A 31 -2.24 6.33 -8.25
N ARG A 32 -3.08 5.86 -9.16
CA ARG A 32 -3.61 4.50 -9.14
C ARG A 32 -2.73 3.59 -9.99
N LEU A 33 -2.36 2.43 -9.46
CA LEU A 33 -1.69 1.37 -10.20
C LEU A 33 -2.52 0.09 -10.13
N PHE A 34 -3.07 -0.33 -11.26
CA PHE A 34 -3.83 -1.56 -11.39
C PHE A 34 -3.17 -2.45 -12.44
N LEU A 35 -2.88 -3.70 -12.10
CA LEU A 35 -2.22 -4.67 -13.00
C LEU A 35 -3.04 -5.94 -13.22
N GLY A 36 -4.32 -5.97 -12.82
CA GLY A 36 -5.19 -7.14 -13.00
C GLY A 36 -5.45 -7.52 -14.46
N TYR A 37 -5.19 -6.62 -15.41
CA TYR A 37 -5.29 -6.89 -16.85
C TYR A 37 -4.17 -7.81 -17.39
N LEU A 38 -3.07 -7.98 -16.64
CA LEU A 38 -1.99 -8.88 -17.01
C LEU A 38 -2.28 -10.27 -16.42
N PRO A 39 -2.48 -11.32 -17.22
CA PRO A 39 -2.87 -12.63 -16.71
C PRO A 39 -1.74 -13.36 -15.98
N ASP A 40 -0.48 -13.19 -16.41
CA ASP A 40 0.69 -13.84 -15.82
C ASP A 40 1.18 -13.12 -14.53
N PRO A 41 1.19 -13.81 -13.37
CA PRO A 41 1.72 -13.25 -12.13
C PRO A 41 3.18 -12.80 -12.19
N ASN A 42 4.02 -13.47 -12.98
CA ASN A 42 5.43 -13.09 -13.11
C ASN A 42 5.58 -11.76 -13.85
N GLU A 43 4.82 -11.58 -14.92
CA GLU A 43 4.75 -10.33 -15.66
C GLU A 43 4.17 -9.19 -14.81
N ARG A 44 3.13 -9.46 -14.00
CA ARG A 44 2.64 -8.50 -12.99
C ARG A 44 3.74 -8.07 -12.03
N CYS A 45 4.48 -9.02 -11.46
CA CYS A 45 5.60 -8.72 -10.56
C CYS A 45 6.70 -7.91 -11.25
N ARG A 46 7.05 -8.25 -12.51
CA ARG A 46 8.01 -7.49 -13.32
C ARG A 46 7.55 -6.05 -13.52
N ARG A 47 6.28 -5.86 -13.88
CA ARG A 47 5.69 -4.54 -14.09
C ARG A 47 5.61 -3.73 -12.79
N LEU A 48 5.25 -4.35 -11.66
CA LEU A 48 5.29 -3.70 -10.34
C LEU A 48 6.67 -3.11 -10.05
N ARG A 49 7.74 -3.89 -10.26
CA ARG A 49 9.12 -3.40 -10.05
C ARG A 49 9.45 -2.20 -10.93
N LEU A 50 9.06 -2.23 -12.21
CA LEU A 50 9.29 -1.12 -13.14
C LEU A 50 8.52 0.13 -12.73
N GLU A 51 7.22 0.00 -12.47
CA GLU A 51 6.33 1.12 -12.15
C GLU A 51 6.65 1.79 -10.81
N LEU A 52 7.24 1.04 -9.88
CA LEU A 52 7.64 1.52 -8.55
C LEU A 52 9.13 1.89 -8.45
N SER A 53 9.92 1.62 -9.49
CA SER A 53 11.34 2.05 -9.57
C SER A 53 11.51 3.56 -9.80
N GLY A 54 10.46 4.23 -10.28
CA GLY A 54 10.46 5.66 -10.54
C GLY A 54 10.69 6.50 -9.28
N ARG A 55 11.50 7.56 -9.40
CA ARG A 55 11.66 8.56 -8.35
C ARG A 55 10.50 9.55 -8.40
N TRP A 56 9.51 9.33 -7.56
CA TRP A 56 8.41 10.26 -7.38
C TRP A 56 8.60 11.11 -6.12
N PRO A 57 8.14 12.37 -6.13
CA PRO A 57 8.07 13.22 -4.95
C PRO A 57 7.42 12.52 -3.74
N ASP A 58 7.75 13.02 -2.55
CA ASP A 58 7.29 12.43 -1.29
C ASP A 58 5.83 12.71 -0.96
N ASP A 59 5.25 13.73 -1.59
CA ASP A 59 3.84 14.09 -1.46
C ASP A 59 2.93 13.32 -2.42
N ILE A 60 3.49 12.48 -3.31
CA ILE A 60 2.72 11.59 -4.17
C ILE A 60 2.52 10.23 -3.48
N VAL A 61 1.28 9.76 -3.52
CA VAL A 61 0.84 8.45 -3.06
C VAL A 61 0.54 7.58 -4.27
N THR A 62 1.13 6.39 -4.32
CA THR A 62 0.74 5.36 -5.29
C THR A 62 -0.10 4.30 -4.56
N LEU A 63 -1.36 4.17 -4.98
CA LEU A 63 -2.27 3.12 -4.53
C LEU A 63 -2.25 1.97 -5.55
N VAL A 64 -1.67 0.84 -5.15
CA VAL A 64 -1.67 -0.41 -5.91
C VAL A 64 -2.93 -1.20 -5.57
N ILE A 65 -3.68 -1.63 -6.58
CA ILE A 65 -4.95 -2.33 -6.44
C ILE A 65 -4.93 -3.59 -7.31
N GLY A 66 -5.60 -4.64 -6.84
CA GLY A 66 -5.80 -5.88 -7.60
C GLY A 66 -4.62 -6.85 -7.56
N SER A 67 -3.70 -6.69 -6.60
CA SER A 67 -2.63 -7.67 -6.37
C SER A 67 -3.11 -8.82 -5.52
N ASN A 68 -3.40 -9.95 -6.16
CA ASN A 68 -4.13 -11.05 -5.53
C ASN A 68 -3.33 -12.37 -5.46
N THR A 69 -2.01 -12.34 -5.66
CA THR A 69 -1.16 -13.53 -5.54
C THR A 69 -0.10 -13.35 -4.44
N LYS A 70 0.28 -14.47 -3.81
CA LYS A 70 1.37 -14.51 -2.82
C LYS A 70 2.68 -13.92 -3.37
N GLN A 71 2.97 -14.17 -4.65
CA GLN A 71 4.18 -13.68 -5.33
C GLN A 71 4.18 -12.16 -5.46
N GLU A 72 3.05 -11.56 -5.83
CA GLU A 72 2.90 -10.10 -5.93
C GLU A 72 3.03 -9.44 -4.55
N VAL A 73 2.37 -9.98 -3.53
CA VAL A 73 2.43 -9.40 -2.19
C VAL A 73 3.83 -9.49 -1.59
N ASN A 74 4.53 -10.61 -1.81
CA ASN A 74 5.93 -10.72 -1.43
C ASN A 74 6.81 -9.71 -2.17
N THR A 75 6.56 -9.51 -3.48
CA THR A 75 7.27 -8.50 -4.27
C THR A 75 7.02 -7.09 -3.74
N LEU A 76 5.78 -6.74 -3.42
CA LEU A 76 5.41 -5.45 -2.83
C LEU A 76 6.11 -5.21 -1.49
N ARG A 77 6.14 -6.21 -0.61
CA ARG A 77 6.85 -6.13 0.68
C ARG A 77 8.36 -5.93 0.49
N GLN A 78 8.99 -6.64 -0.45
CA GLN A 78 10.40 -6.46 -0.79
C GLN A 78 10.71 -5.05 -1.31
N LEU A 79 9.77 -4.44 -2.02
CA LEU A 79 9.86 -3.06 -2.49
C LEU A 79 9.56 -2.02 -1.39
N GLY A 80 9.27 -2.45 -0.16
CA GLY A 80 8.98 -1.57 0.97
C GLY A 80 7.60 -0.92 0.92
N VAL A 81 6.69 -1.45 0.09
CA VAL A 81 5.30 -1.00 -0.03
C VAL A 81 4.55 -1.28 1.27
N PHE A 82 3.69 -0.36 1.69
CA PHE A 82 2.81 -0.57 2.83
C PHE A 82 1.61 -1.41 2.39
N VAL A 83 1.49 -2.61 2.96
CA VAL A 83 0.39 -3.52 2.65
C VAL A 83 -0.83 -3.15 3.51
N CYS A 84 -1.96 -2.96 2.85
CA CYS A 84 -3.25 -2.60 3.43
C CYS A 84 -4.26 -3.70 3.07
N HIS A 85 -4.81 -4.36 4.08
CA HIS A 85 -5.80 -5.41 3.94
C HIS A 85 -7.20 -4.83 4.09
N GLN A 86 -8.04 -5.00 3.08
CA GLN A 86 -9.46 -4.69 3.20
C GLN A 86 -10.04 -5.52 4.36
N TYR A 87 -10.59 -4.82 5.35
CA TYR A 87 -11.25 -5.43 6.50
C TYR A 87 -12.66 -5.85 6.11
N GLY A 88 -12.99 -7.12 6.39
CA GLY A 88 -14.25 -7.74 6.02
C GLY A 88 -14.16 -9.25 6.08
N ALA A 89 -15.04 -9.93 5.35
CA ALA A 89 -15.00 -11.38 5.22
C ALA A 89 -13.66 -11.82 4.62
N LEU A 90 -13.00 -12.78 5.26
CA LEU A 90 -11.82 -13.42 4.70
C LEU A 90 -12.25 -14.22 3.48
N THR A 91 -11.76 -13.83 2.32
CA THR A 91 -11.91 -14.58 1.07
C THR A 91 -10.82 -15.65 0.98
N ASP A 92 -11.00 -16.63 0.11
CA ASP A 92 -10.04 -17.71 -0.18
C ASP A 92 -8.62 -17.18 -0.53
N PHE A 93 -8.52 -15.90 -0.91
CA PHE A 93 -7.26 -15.17 -1.08
C PHE A 93 -6.37 -15.20 0.18
N TYR A 94 -6.96 -15.17 1.37
CA TYR A 94 -6.23 -15.15 2.64
C TYR A 94 -5.71 -16.51 3.09
N ASP A 95 -6.21 -17.62 2.54
CA ASP A 95 -5.71 -18.96 2.86
C ASP A 95 -4.26 -19.16 2.45
N GLN A 96 -3.80 -18.38 1.48
CA GLN A 96 -2.45 -18.47 0.92
C GLN A 96 -1.55 -17.29 1.34
N LEU A 97 -2.07 -16.38 2.17
CA LEU A 97 -1.43 -15.10 2.45
C LEU A 97 -1.32 -14.79 3.95
N ASP A 98 -0.09 -14.66 4.41
CA ASP A 98 0.18 -14.21 5.76
C ASP A 98 -0.09 -12.71 5.90
N ILE A 99 -0.94 -12.31 6.84
CA ILE A 99 -1.02 -10.94 7.35
C ILE A 99 0.14 -10.73 8.33
N LYS A 100 1.00 -9.73 8.08
CA LYS A 100 2.16 -9.43 8.94
C LYS A 100 1.81 -8.32 9.93
N HIS A 101 2.50 -8.28 11.07
CA HIS A 101 2.27 -7.27 12.12
C HIS A 101 2.39 -5.82 11.67
N HIS A 102 3.11 -5.55 10.58
CA HIS A 102 3.29 -4.20 10.04
C HIS A 102 2.29 -3.85 8.93
N ASP A 103 1.44 -4.79 8.54
CA ASP A 103 0.37 -4.55 7.59
C ASP A 103 -0.78 -3.80 8.28
N LEU A 104 -1.54 -3.03 7.51
CA LEU A 104 -2.64 -2.21 8.01
C LEU A 104 -3.96 -2.86 7.65
N MET A 105 -4.95 -2.83 8.56
CA MET A 105 -6.33 -3.17 8.22
C MET A 105 -7.04 -1.89 7.80
N VAL A 106 -7.75 -1.91 6.67
CA VAL A 106 -8.42 -0.74 6.10
C VAL A 106 -9.88 -1.01 5.75
N SER A 107 -10.75 -0.03 5.99
CA SER A 107 -12.14 -0.04 5.56
C SER A 107 -12.69 1.36 5.48
N GLU A 108 -13.45 1.62 4.42
CA GLU A 108 -14.21 2.86 4.22
C GLU A 108 -15.62 2.79 4.85
N GLN A 109 -15.96 1.71 5.56
CA GLN A 109 -17.21 1.63 6.30
C GLN A 109 -17.25 2.65 7.45
N ALA A 110 -18.40 3.28 7.64
CA ALA A 110 -18.61 4.29 8.69
C ALA A 110 -18.46 3.70 10.10
N VAL A 111 -18.85 2.44 10.28
CA VAL A 111 -18.72 1.70 11.54
C VAL A 111 -17.65 0.63 11.34
N LYS A 112 -16.51 0.78 12.02
CA LYS A 112 -15.40 -0.16 11.99
C LYS A 112 -14.71 -0.23 13.35
N PRO A 113 -14.04 -1.34 13.69
CA PRO A 113 -13.25 -1.43 14.91
C PRO A 113 -12.12 -0.40 14.97
N SER A 114 -11.67 -0.04 16.18
CA SER A 114 -10.63 0.98 16.40
C SER A 114 -9.26 0.67 15.79
N HIS A 115 -8.97 -0.60 15.49
CA HIS A 115 -7.72 -1.02 14.86
C HIS A 115 -7.77 -0.96 13.31
N VAL A 116 -8.92 -0.62 12.74
CA VAL A 116 -9.13 -0.54 11.29
C VAL A 116 -9.15 0.91 10.87
N PHE A 117 -8.26 1.25 9.94
CA PHE A 117 -8.13 2.61 9.42
C PHE A 117 -9.06 2.85 8.23
N SER A 118 -9.41 4.10 7.96
CA SER A 118 -9.76 4.52 6.60
C SER A 118 -8.48 4.55 5.76
N ILE A 119 -8.61 4.60 4.45
CA ILE A 119 -7.46 4.71 3.57
C ILE A 119 -6.66 5.99 3.82
N VAL A 120 -7.33 7.08 4.22
CA VAL A 120 -6.69 8.37 4.56
C VAL A 120 -5.91 8.26 5.87
N GLU A 121 -6.48 7.61 6.88
CA GLU A 121 -5.78 7.33 8.14
C GLU A 121 -4.60 6.37 7.92
N ALA A 122 -4.77 5.35 7.06
CA ALA A 122 -3.70 4.45 6.69
C ALA A 122 -2.57 5.19 5.95
N TRP A 123 -2.90 6.11 5.05
CA TRP A 123 -1.92 6.99 4.41
C TRP A 123 -1.15 7.83 5.45
N SER A 124 -1.87 8.44 6.39
CA SER A 124 -1.27 9.24 7.47
C SER A 124 -0.30 8.40 8.31
N GLU A 125 -0.69 7.19 8.68
CA GLU A 125 0.17 6.23 9.39
C GLU A 125 1.39 5.83 8.55
N CYS A 126 1.22 5.56 7.26
CA CYS A 126 2.33 5.28 6.34
C CYS A 126 3.31 6.45 6.26
N TYR A 127 2.80 7.68 6.22
CA TYR A 127 3.59 8.90 6.20
C TYR A 127 4.43 9.05 7.47
N LEU A 128 3.81 8.84 8.65
CA LEU A 128 4.52 8.87 9.94
C LEU A 128 5.59 7.77 10.02
N ARG A 129 5.27 6.54 9.63
CA ARG A 129 6.23 5.42 9.57
C ARG A 129 7.41 5.73 8.64
N MET A 130 7.14 6.31 7.47
CA MET A 130 8.19 6.71 6.53
C MET A 130 9.11 7.78 7.14
N GLN A 131 8.55 8.82 7.78
CA GLN A 131 9.36 9.83 8.46
C GLN A 131 10.23 9.23 9.56
N GLN A 132 9.68 8.34 10.38
CA GLN A 132 10.43 7.67 11.45
C GLN A 132 11.57 6.80 10.90
N ARG A 133 11.33 6.03 9.82
CA ARG A 133 12.38 5.23 9.15
C ARG A 133 13.53 6.12 8.69
N ARG A 134 13.22 7.27 8.07
CA ARG A 134 14.24 8.24 7.61
C ARG A 134 15.05 8.82 8.76
N ARG A 135 14.39 9.27 9.83
CA ARG A 135 15.06 9.80 11.02
C ARG A 135 16.05 8.77 11.61
N LYS A 136 15.63 7.51 11.73
CA LYS A 136 16.51 6.41 12.20
C LYS A 136 17.71 6.20 11.29
N MET A 137 17.52 6.20 9.96
CA MET A 137 18.62 6.08 9.00
C MET A 137 19.62 7.23 9.09
N HIS A 138 19.14 8.47 9.24
CA HIS A 138 20.01 9.64 9.41
C HIS A 138 20.86 9.55 10.68
N ILE A 139 20.25 9.18 11.81
CA ILE A 139 20.98 9.00 13.08
C ILE A 139 22.01 7.88 12.97
N HIS A 140 21.65 6.77 12.32
CA HIS A 140 22.58 5.65 12.12
C HIS A 140 23.77 6.05 11.24
N LYS A 141 23.53 6.75 10.13
CA LYS A 141 24.60 7.25 9.25
C LYS A 141 25.54 8.21 9.98
N ALA A 142 24.99 9.15 10.76
CA ALA A 142 25.78 10.11 11.54
C ALA A 142 26.67 9.41 12.58
N ARG A 143 26.17 8.33 13.21
CA ARG A 143 26.93 7.50 14.16
C ARG A 143 28.04 6.67 13.53
N MET A 144 27.90 6.26 12.26
CA MET A 144 28.93 5.48 11.56
C MET A 144 30.02 6.35 10.92
N SER A 145 29.78 7.65 10.77
CA SER A 145 30.72 8.62 10.21
C SER A 145 31.50 9.41 11.27
N ALA A 146 31.26 9.15 12.56
CA ALA A 146 31.93 9.73 13.70
C ALA A 146 32.86 8.69 14.34
#